data_AF-A0A7S0ML44-F1
#
_entry.id   AF-A0A7S0ML44-F1
#
_cell.length_a   1.000
_cell.length_b   1.000
_cell.length_c   1.000
_cell.angle_alpha   90.00
_cell.angle_beta   90.00
_cell.angle_gamma   90.00
#
_symmetry.space_group_name_H-M   'P 1'
#
loop_
_entity.id
_entity.type
_entity.pdbx_description
1 polymer ?
#
loop_
_entity_poly.entity_id
_entity_poly.type
_entity_poly.pdbx_seq_one_letter_code
_entity_poly.pdbx_strand_id
1 'polypeptide(L)'
;MPGEASYHFDNILEEADDDGFCAEDDQKSYLGPMGAVLPRMRMVQKRKSAWKSVLRLLKIFANGILFMMTLNSLVVSFLTVTATFVCSQAVLNISFKTSFEVFSFGTIFPLAFGIKTAFQNRERAAGALSRIKATVLSLYLMFQLWERETKNPVVAQDVRPVLKEFVAAVEAYCRAATSCVATAGGGVGPLPEEHRVYDLLATIAQKIEQHAVANGYGGTKAAEGGLSREWAYLRELVCSWEEVKMCRVYISPRAMHSFSFIVINITPVALAPFWCHFCDKEHAGEAVAAAAAAAAEAAEGSLGRL
;
A
#
# COMPACT_ATOMS: atom_id res chain seq x y z
N MET A 1 -13.01 1.44 2.75
CA MET A 1 -13.61 2.69 2.23
C MET A 1 -13.21 2.82 0.76
N PRO A 2 -14.13 2.64 -0.20
CA PRO A 2 -13.88 2.93 -1.61
C PRO A 2 -14.47 4.31 -1.94
N GLY A 3 -13.70 5.24 -2.50
CA GLY A 3 -14.29 6.54 -2.86
C GLY A 3 -13.42 7.57 -3.58
N GLU A 4 -12.08 7.53 -3.49
CA GLU A 4 -11.28 8.68 -3.98
C GLU A 4 -10.30 8.38 -5.12
N ALA A 5 -10.16 7.14 -5.61
CA ALA A 5 -9.23 6.82 -6.70
C ALA A 5 -9.84 6.86 -8.12
N SER A 6 -11.16 7.07 -8.25
CA SER A 6 -11.86 6.99 -9.54
C SER A 6 -11.67 8.23 -10.43
N TYR A 7 -11.24 9.35 -9.88
CA TYR A 7 -11.15 10.63 -10.61
C TYR A 7 -9.88 10.81 -11.45
N HIS A 8 -8.91 9.90 -11.35
CA HIS A 8 -7.59 10.13 -11.98
C HIS A 8 -7.42 9.44 -13.34
N PHE A 9 -8.32 8.54 -13.76
CA PHE A 9 -8.17 7.80 -15.02
C PHE A 9 -8.96 8.40 -16.19
N ASP A 10 -10.16 8.94 -15.95
CA ASP A 10 -10.91 9.70 -16.97
C ASP A 10 -10.11 10.94 -17.42
N ASN A 11 -9.46 11.66 -16.50
CA ASN A 11 -8.59 12.79 -16.82
C ASN A 11 -7.43 12.45 -17.79
N ILE A 12 -6.93 11.20 -17.84
CA ILE A 12 -5.75 10.86 -18.65
C ILE A 12 -6.12 10.52 -20.10
N LEU A 13 -7.35 10.05 -20.34
CA LEU A 13 -7.87 9.88 -21.69
C LEU A 13 -8.56 11.16 -22.20
N GLU A 14 -8.85 12.12 -21.33
CA GLU A 14 -9.36 13.45 -21.65
C GLU A 14 -8.21 14.45 -21.89
N GLU A 15 -7.10 14.40 -21.14
CA GLU A 15 -5.86 15.16 -21.42
C GLU A 15 -5.27 14.83 -22.81
N ALA A 16 -5.37 13.57 -23.26
CA ALA A 16 -4.89 13.19 -24.59
C ALA A 16 -5.78 13.70 -25.76
N ASP A 17 -7.02 14.11 -25.49
CA ASP A 17 -7.92 14.72 -26.48
C ASP A 17 -7.90 16.27 -26.41
N ASP A 18 -7.44 16.89 -25.31
CA ASP A 18 -7.39 18.36 -25.11
C ASP A 18 -5.99 18.99 -25.36
N ASP A 19 -4.94 18.18 -25.48
CA ASP A 19 -3.60 18.65 -25.81
C ASP A 19 -3.44 18.86 -27.32
N GLY A 20 -4.06 19.93 -27.81
CA GLY A 20 -3.63 20.59 -29.03
C GLY A 20 -2.12 20.82 -28.96
N PHE A 21 -1.41 20.12 -29.83
CA PHE A 21 0.00 20.31 -30.16
C PHE A 21 0.24 21.78 -30.56
N CYS A 22 0.44 22.64 -29.56
CA CYS A 22 0.95 23.99 -29.72
C CYS A 22 2.40 23.99 -29.26
N ALA A 23 3.26 24.19 -30.25
CA ALA A 23 4.67 24.46 -30.14
C ALA A 23 5.05 25.26 -28.88
N GLU A 24 6.10 24.78 -28.21
CA GLU A 24 6.96 25.57 -27.36
C GLU A 24 7.38 26.86 -28.09
N ASP A 25 6.89 28.00 -27.61
CA ASP A 25 7.56 29.29 -27.76
C ASP A 25 7.86 29.83 -26.36
N ASP A 26 9.08 29.53 -25.93
CA ASP A 26 9.67 29.92 -24.66
C ASP A 26 10.31 31.30 -24.83
N GLN A 27 9.63 32.38 -24.43
CA GLN A 27 10.22 33.65 -23.98
C GLN A 27 9.15 34.74 -23.79
N LYS A 28 8.89 35.15 -22.53
CA LYS A 28 9.04 36.55 -22.09
C LYS A 28 8.62 36.75 -20.63
N SER A 29 9.67 36.92 -19.83
CA SER A 29 9.77 37.85 -18.71
C SER A 29 8.88 39.09 -18.84
N TYR A 30 7.93 39.28 -17.92
CA TYR A 30 7.45 40.62 -17.51
C TYR A 30 7.03 40.62 -16.03
N LEU A 31 7.96 41.09 -15.20
CA LEU A 31 7.67 41.81 -13.97
C LEU A 31 6.75 43.01 -14.27
N GLY A 32 5.65 43.13 -13.54
CA GLY A 32 4.83 44.33 -13.46
C GLY A 32 4.49 44.64 -11.99
N PRO A 33 4.67 45.88 -11.50
CA PRO A 33 4.56 46.23 -10.09
C PRO A 33 3.18 46.75 -9.68
N MET A 34 2.91 46.60 -8.38
CA MET A 34 2.01 47.38 -7.50
C MET A 34 0.59 47.77 -7.99
N GLY A 35 -0.40 47.18 -7.32
CA GLY A 35 -1.74 47.73 -7.18
C GLY A 35 -2.41 47.21 -5.90
N ALA A 36 -2.40 48.03 -4.85
CA ALA A 36 -2.96 47.74 -3.54
C ALA A 36 -4.50 47.91 -3.51
N VAL A 37 -5.25 46.91 -3.05
CA VAL A 37 -6.58 47.09 -2.40
C VAL A 37 -6.78 45.97 -1.36
N LEU A 38 -6.83 46.34 -0.08
CA LEU A 38 -7.28 45.50 1.04
C LEU A 38 -8.80 45.27 0.98
N PRO A 39 -9.29 44.07 1.38
CA PRO A 39 -10.47 44.03 2.22
C PRO A 39 -10.21 43.26 3.52
N ARG A 40 -10.09 44.05 4.58
CA ARG A 40 -10.11 43.69 5.99
C ARG A 40 -11.54 43.31 6.38
N MET A 41 -11.90 42.02 6.39
CA MET A 41 -12.96 41.40 7.23
C MET A 41 -13.34 39.99 6.73
N ARG A 42 -12.57 38.94 7.07
CA ARG A 42 -13.05 37.53 7.06
C ARG A 42 -12.29 36.66 8.07
N MET A 43 -12.12 37.10 9.32
CA MET A 43 -11.42 36.27 10.33
C MET A 43 -12.34 35.47 11.26
N VAL A 44 -13.66 35.74 11.29
CA VAL A 44 -14.56 35.06 12.25
C VAL A 44 -15.18 33.76 11.68
N GLN A 45 -15.32 33.64 10.36
CA GLN A 45 -15.99 32.46 9.75
C GLN A 45 -15.06 31.27 9.50
N LYS A 46 -13.74 31.49 9.42
CA LYS A 46 -12.74 30.43 9.24
C LYS A 46 -12.62 29.49 10.45
N ARG A 47 -12.94 29.98 11.66
CA ARG A 47 -12.78 29.21 12.91
C ARG A 47 -13.80 28.07 13.06
N LYS A 48 -15.04 28.25 12.59
CA LYS A 48 -16.08 27.19 12.64
C LYS A 48 -15.84 26.07 11.61
N SER A 49 -15.19 26.37 10.48
CA SER A 49 -14.82 25.37 9.47
C SER A 49 -13.64 24.50 9.93
N ALA A 50 -12.60 25.12 10.49
CA ALA A 50 -11.45 24.40 11.04
C ALA A 50 -11.85 23.41 12.15
N TRP A 51 -12.79 23.79 13.01
CA TRP A 51 -13.24 22.93 14.11
C TRP A 51 -13.97 21.66 13.64
N LYS A 52 -14.74 21.73 12.54
CA LYS A 52 -15.37 20.55 11.93
C LYS A 52 -14.35 19.59 11.31
N SER A 53 -13.25 20.09 10.77
CA SER A 53 -12.16 19.25 10.24
C SER A 53 -11.37 18.58 11.36
N VAL A 54 -11.10 19.29 12.46
CA VAL A 54 -10.46 18.71 13.65
C VAL A 54 -11.33 17.62 14.28
N LEU A 55 -12.64 17.84 14.46
CA LEU A 55 -13.55 16.82 14.98
C LEU A 55 -13.61 15.56 14.09
N ARG A 56 -13.54 15.70 12.77
CA ARG A 56 -13.46 14.55 11.86
C ARG A 56 -12.17 13.77 12.03
N LEU A 57 -11.03 14.45 12.13
CA LEU A 57 -9.74 13.80 12.41
C LEU A 57 -9.74 13.10 13.76
N LEU A 58 -10.31 13.72 14.79
CA LEU A 58 -10.39 13.16 16.14
C LEU A 58 -11.32 11.94 16.18
N LYS A 59 -12.41 11.93 15.40
CA LYS A 59 -13.29 10.76 15.24
C LYS A 59 -12.61 9.61 14.50
N ILE A 60 -11.84 9.90 13.45
CA ILE A 60 -11.03 8.90 12.74
C ILE A 60 -9.98 8.31 13.68
N PHE A 61 -9.31 9.16 14.46
CA PHE A 61 -8.30 8.76 15.43
C PHE A 61 -8.90 7.92 16.58
N ALA A 62 -10.05 8.33 17.13
CA ALA A 62 -10.75 7.57 18.16
C ALA A 62 -11.23 6.20 17.66
N ASN A 63 -11.77 6.14 16.44
CA ASN A 63 -12.10 4.85 15.79
C ASN A 63 -10.85 4.01 15.55
N GLY A 64 -9.71 4.64 15.23
CA GLY A 64 -8.42 3.98 15.12
C GLY A 64 -7.93 3.41 16.46
N ILE A 65 -8.04 4.16 17.56
CA ILE A 65 -7.70 3.68 18.90
C ILE A 65 -8.64 2.55 19.33
N LEU A 66 -9.95 2.70 19.10
CA LEU A 66 -10.92 1.66 19.43
C LEU A 66 -10.67 0.37 18.63
N PHE A 67 -10.20 0.49 17.38
CA PHE A 67 -9.76 -0.64 16.56
C PHE A 67 -8.42 -1.23 17.04
N MET A 68 -7.49 -0.39 17.51
CA MET A 68 -6.19 -0.81 18.08
C MET A 68 -6.35 -1.50 19.44
N MET A 69 -7.35 -1.11 20.24
CA MET A 69 -7.79 -1.83 21.43
C MET A 69 -8.64 -3.05 21.04
N THR A 70 -8.08 -3.89 20.18
CA THR A 70 -8.66 -5.20 19.89
C THR A 70 -8.64 -6.03 21.17
N LEU A 71 -9.66 -6.87 21.40
CA LEU A 71 -9.75 -7.75 22.57
C LEU A 71 -8.44 -8.54 22.81
N ASN A 72 -7.75 -8.91 21.74
CA ASN A 72 -6.46 -9.59 21.78
C ASN A 72 -5.38 -8.78 22.51
N SER A 73 -5.26 -7.47 22.27
CA SER A 73 -4.24 -6.64 22.93
C SER A 73 -4.56 -6.43 24.41
N LEU A 74 -5.84 -6.33 24.76
CA LEU A 74 -6.29 -6.33 26.16
C LEU A 74 -5.98 -7.64 26.88
N VAL A 75 -6.27 -8.78 26.24
CA VAL A 75 -5.96 -10.12 26.79
C VAL A 75 -4.47 -10.26 27.00
N VAL A 76 -3.63 -9.89 26.03
CA VAL A 76 -2.17 -10.00 26.13
C VAL A 76 -1.65 -9.08 27.24
N SER A 77 -2.12 -7.84 27.32
CA SER A 77 -1.73 -6.92 28.39
C SER A 77 -2.11 -7.48 29.78
N PHE A 78 -3.33 -7.99 29.94
CA PHE A 78 -3.75 -8.63 31.19
C PHE A 78 -2.90 -9.86 31.53
N LEU A 79 -2.58 -10.69 30.53
CA LEU A 79 -1.75 -11.89 30.70
C LEU A 79 -0.31 -11.53 31.09
N THR A 80 0.24 -10.44 30.55
CA THR A 80 1.57 -9.93 30.90
C THR A 80 1.61 -9.40 32.34
N VAL A 81 0.62 -8.62 32.76
CA VAL A 81 0.53 -8.13 34.15
C VAL A 81 0.39 -9.30 35.12
N THR A 82 -0.45 -10.29 34.79
CA THR A 82 -0.64 -11.49 35.62
C THR A 82 0.64 -12.31 35.69
N ALA A 83 1.35 -12.50 34.57
CA ALA A 83 2.63 -13.20 34.54
C ALA A 83 3.70 -12.47 35.36
N THR A 84 3.81 -11.14 35.24
CA THR A 84 4.73 -10.32 36.05
C THR A 84 4.39 -10.40 37.54
N PHE A 85 3.10 -10.36 37.90
CA PHE A 85 2.66 -10.50 39.29
C PHE A 85 3.02 -11.88 39.87
N VAL A 86 2.79 -12.95 39.12
CA VAL A 86 3.15 -14.33 39.52
C VAL A 86 4.67 -14.53 39.62
N CYS A 87 5.44 -13.88 38.73
CA CYS A 87 6.91 -13.90 38.78
C CYS A 87 7.51 -13.02 39.89
N SER A 88 6.77 -12.01 40.36
CA SER A 88 7.22 -11.17 41.48
C SER A 88 7.44 -12.01 42.75
N GLN A 89 8.26 -11.50 43.67
CA GLN A 89 8.81 -12.21 44.83
C GLN A 89 7.81 -12.98 45.73
N ALA A 90 6.50 -12.78 45.56
CA ALA A 90 5.47 -13.40 46.39
C ALA A 90 5.21 -14.90 46.13
N VAL A 91 5.55 -15.47 44.96
CA VAL A 91 5.12 -16.87 44.62
C VAL A 91 6.21 -17.80 44.07
N LEU A 92 7.12 -17.35 43.19
CA LEU A 92 8.07 -18.26 42.51
C LEU A 92 9.56 -17.91 42.60
N ASN A 93 9.93 -16.66 42.91
CA ASN A 93 11.32 -16.21 43.11
C ASN A 93 12.32 -16.67 42.01
N ILE A 94 11.86 -16.73 40.75
CA ILE A 94 12.66 -17.12 39.60
C ILE A 94 13.27 -15.86 38.97
N SER A 95 14.58 -15.70 39.07
CA SER A 95 15.33 -14.61 38.43
C SER A 95 16.16 -15.15 37.27
N PHE A 96 15.86 -14.72 36.06
CA PHE A 96 16.64 -15.05 34.86
C PHE A 96 17.52 -13.88 34.43
N LYS A 97 18.83 -14.10 34.40
CA LYS A 97 19.80 -13.19 33.73
C LYS A 97 19.86 -13.50 32.24
N THR A 98 18.76 -13.30 31.52
CA THR A 98 18.75 -13.41 30.06
C THR A 98 18.94 -12.03 29.44
N SER A 99 19.81 -11.92 28.44
CA SER A 99 20.01 -10.69 27.69
C SER A 99 18.78 -10.39 26.84
N PHE A 100 18.17 -9.22 27.06
CA PHE A 100 17.05 -8.71 26.26
C PHE A 100 17.33 -8.72 24.75
N GLU A 101 18.59 -8.60 24.36
CA GLU A 101 19.07 -8.65 22.98
C GLU A 101 18.60 -9.89 22.21
N VAL A 102 18.65 -11.09 22.81
CA VAL A 102 18.26 -12.34 22.13
C VAL A 102 16.79 -12.32 21.73
N PHE A 103 15.92 -11.81 22.63
CA PHE A 103 14.50 -11.66 22.36
C PHE A 103 14.23 -10.56 21.33
N SER A 104 14.94 -9.44 21.43
CA SER A 104 14.81 -8.31 20.49
C SER A 104 15.18 -8.74 19.06
N PHE A 105 16.34 -9.38 18.86
CA PHE A 105 16.74 -9.87 17.54
C PHE A 105 15.78 -10.92 16.98
N GLY A 106 15.30 -11.84 17.82
CA GLY A 106 14.34 -12.88 17.41
C GLY A 106 12.98 -12.33 16.97
N THR A 107 12.57 -11.17 17.48
CA THR A 107 11.30 -10.52 17.12
C THR A 107 11.42 -9.60 15.91
N ILE A 108 12.45 -8.75 15.88
CA ILE A 108 12.61 -7.72 14.85
C ILE A 108 12.92 -8.34 13.49
N PHE A 109 13.75 -9.38 13.44
CA PHE A 109 14.21 -9.96 12.18
C PHE A 109 13.03 -10.50 11.34
N PRO A 110 12.17 -11.41 11.83
CA PRO A 110 11.04 -11.93 11.05
C PRO A 110 10.01 -10.85 10.70
N LEU A 111 9.82 -9.87 11.58
CA LEU A 111 8.97 -8.71 11.32
C LEU A 111 9.48 -7.91 10.11
N ALA A 112 10.79 -7.63 10.06
CA ALA A 112 11.41 -6.88 8.97
C ALA A 112 11.31 -7.63 7.63
N PHE A 113 11.52 -8.95 7.60
CA PHE A 113 11.33 -9.74 6.38
C PHE A 113 9.88 -9.69 5.90
N GLY A 114 8.92 -9.77 6.82
CA GLY A 114 7.52 -9.72 6.43
C GLY A 114 7.11 -8.41 5.80
N ILE A 115 7.58 -7.30 6.37
CA ILE A 115 7.37 -5.97 5.81
C ILE A 115 8.02 -5.87 4.42
N LYS A 116 9.26 -6.33 4.26
CA LYS A 116 9.98 -6.30 2.98
C LYS A 116 9.23 -7.07 1.89
N THR A 117 8.79 -8.29 2.16
CA THR A 117 8.04 -9.10 1.20
C THR A 117 6.71 -8.46 0.84
N ALA A 118 6.00 -7.85 1.81
CA ALA A 118 4.76 -7.14 1.54
C ALA A 118 4.98 -5.94 0.60
N PHE A 119 6.04 -5.16 0.81
CA PHE A 119 6.39 -4.05 -0.08
C PHE A 119 6.79 -4.53 -1.47
N GLN A 120 7.59 -5.59 -1.58
CA GLN A 120 7.97 -6.17 -2.87
C GLN A 120 6.75 -6.65 -3.67
N ASN A 121 5.78 -7.28 -3.01
CA ASN A 121 4.54 -7.70 -3.67
C ASN A 121 3.71 -6.51 -4.16
N ARG A 122 3.62 -5.44 -3.35
CA ARG A 122 2.94 -4.20 -3.74
C ARG A 122 3.62 -3.54 -4.94
N GLU A 123 4.94 -3.42 -4.91
CA GLU A 123 5.74 -2.83 -5.99
C GLU A 123 5.55 -3.62 -7.29
N ARG A 124 5.59 -4.95 -7.21
CA ARG A 124 5.37 -5.85 -8.35
C ARG A 124 3.98 -5.68 -8.95
N ALA A 125 2.94 -5.62 -8.12
CA ALA A 125 1.57 -5.40 -8.59
C ALA A 125 1.39 -4.03 -9.26
N ALA A 126 1.97 -2.97 -8.67
CA ALA A 126 1.94 -1.63 -9.25
C ALA A 126 2.71 -1.58 -10.59
N GLY A 127 3.86 -2.25 -10.68
CA GLY A 127 4.64 -2.38 -11.90
C GLY A 127 3.89 -3.13 -13.01
N ALA A 128 3.17 -4.20 -12.67
CA ALA A 128 2.37 -4.93 -13.65
C ALA A 128 1.19 -4.07 -14.17
N LEU A 129 0.51 -3.34 -13.28
CA LEU A 129 -0.57 -2.42 -13.67
C LEU A 129 -0.07 -1.26 -14.54
N SER A 130 1.11 -0.71 -14.24
CA SER A 130 1.69 0.36 -15.07
C SER A 130 2.08 -0.15 -16.46
N ARG A 131 2.60 -1.38 -16.58
CA ARG A 131 2.84 -2.03 -17.88
C ARG A 131 1.56 -2.23 -18.67
N ILE A 132 0.48 -2.72 -18.04
CA ILE A 132 -0.84 -2.83 -18.69
C ILE A 132 -1.25 -1.48 -19.28
N LYS A 133 -1.20 -0.41 -18.47
CA LYS A 133 -1.57 0.94 -18.92
C LYS A 133 -0.71 1.42 -20.09
N ALA A 134 0.62 1.26 -19.98
CA ALA A 134 1.56 1.67 -21.03
C ALA A 134 1.32 0.88 -22.33
N THR A 135 1.07 -0.42 -22.24
CA THR A 135 0.83 -1.29 -23.39
C THR A 135 -0.53 -0.99 -24.04
N VAL A 136 -1.59 -0.75 -23.26
CA VAL A 136 -2.90 -0.34 -23.79
C VAL A 136 -2.81 1.00 -24.52
N LEU A 137 -2.13 1.98 -23.92
CA LEU A 137 -1.91 3.28 -24.56
C LEU A 137 -1.08 3.14 -25.84
N SER A 138 0.00 2.35 -25.81
CA SER A 138 0.84 2.11 -26.98
C SER A 138 0.04 1.45 -28.11
N LEU A 139 -0.81 0.48 -27.77
CA LEU A 139 -1.67 -0.19 -28.73
C LEU A 139 -2.70 0.77 -29.34
N TYR A 140 -3.33 1.62 -28.52
CA TYR A 140 -4.23 2.67 -29.00
C TYR A 140 -3.54 3.65 -29.96
N LEU A 141 -2.33 4.12 -29.60
CA LEU A 141 -1.55 5.02 -30.45
C LEU A 141 -1.13 4.37 -31.77
N MET A 142 -0.85 3.06 -31.79
CA MET A 142 -0.57 2.34 -33.04
C MET A 142 -1.79 2.35 -33.96
N PHE A 143 -2.98 2.05 -33.44
CA PHE A 143 -4.23 2.15 -34.21
C PHE A 143 -4.51 3.57 -34.71
N GLN A 144 -4.14 4.60 -33.95
CA GLN A 144 -4.35 6.00 -34.34
C GLN A 144 -3.33 6.51 -35.36
N LEU A 145 -2.05 6.16 -35.22
CA LEU A 145 -0.95 6.74 -36.01
C LEU A 145 -0.62 5.96 -37.29
N TRP A 146 -0.94 4.66 -37.37
CA TRP A 146 -0.66 3.85 -38.55
C TRP A 146 -1.69 3.96 -39.67
N GLU A 147 -2.77 4.73 -39.48
CA GLU A 147 -3.65 5.19 -40.55
C GLU A 147 -2.94 6.19 -41.50
N ARG A 148 -1.98 5.72 -42.31
CA ARG A 148 -1.18 6.59 -43.19
C ARG A 148 -1.84 6.93 -44.53
N GLU A 149 -2.73 6.08 -45.06
CA GLU A 149 -3.26 6.24 -46.41
C GLU A 149 -4.78 6.48 -46.47
N THR A 150 -5.54 6.00 -45.50
CA THR A 150 -6.98 6.22 -45.38
C THR A 150 -7.23 7.06 -44.14
N LYS A 151 -7.59 8.34 -44.29
CA LYS A 151 -8.07 9.23 -43.21
C LYS A 151 -9.42 8.76 -42.65
N ASN A 152 -9.51 7.52 -42.21
CA ASN A 152 -10.72 6.95 -41.62
C ASN A 152 -10.48 6.84 -40.11
N PRO A 153 -10.76 7.90 -39.30
CA PRO A 153 -10.64 7.87 -37.84
C PRO A 153 -11.56 6.84 -37.14
N VAL A 154 -12.21 5.98 -37.93
CA VAL A 154 -13.16 4.97 -37.56
C VAL A 154 -12.47 3.79 -36.86
N VAL A 155 -11.24 3.43 -37.24
CA VAL A 155 -10.56 2.26 -36.66
C VAL A 155 -10.16 2.52 -35.20
N ALA A 156 -9.51 3.64 -34.93
CA ALA A 156 -9.17 4.04 -33.56
C ALA A 156 -10.42 4.20 -32.67
N GLN A 157 -11.52 4.74 -33.22
CA GLN A 157 -12.79 4.88 -32.51
C GLN A 157 -13.47 3.54 -32.19
N ASP A 158 -13.31 2.53 -33.04
CA ASP A 158 -13.86 1.18 -32.84
C ASP A 158 -13.09 0.40 -31.77
N VAL A 159 -11.76 0.59 -31.66
CA VAL A 159 -10.93 -0.11 -30.66
C VAL A 159 -10.96 0.56 -29.28
N ARG A 160 -11.12 1.90 -29.21
CA ARG A 160 -11.19 2.66 -27.95
C ARG A 160 -12.17 2.09 -26.91
N PRO A 161 -13.43 1.76 -27.22
CA PRO A 161 -14.36 1.22 -26.22
C PRO A 161 -13.92 -0.13 -25.67
N VAL A 162 -13.35 -1.00 -26.51
CA VAL A 162 -12.86 -2.33 -26.09
C VAL A 162 -11.69 -2.18 -25.12
N LEU A 163 -10.74 -1.28 -25.41
CA LEU A 163 -9.62 -1.01 -24.50
C LEU A 163 -10.06 -0.38 -23.18
N LYS A 164 -11.03 0.54 -23.20
CA LYS A 164 -11.64 1.10 -21.99
C LYS A 164 -12.33 0.02 -21.16
N GLU A 165 -13.10 -0.85 -21.80
CA GLU A 165 -13.78 -1.95 -21.13
C GLU A 165 -12.79 -2.95 -20.54
N PHE A 166 -11.68 -3.24 -21.24
CA PHE A 166 -10.60 -4.08 -20.73
C PHE A 166 -9.99 -3.51 -19.45
N VAL A 167 -9.65 -2.22 -19.41
CA VAL A 167 -9.12 -1.57 -18.20
C VAL A 167 -10.13 -1.60 -17.06
N ALA A 168 -11.41 -1.33 -17.34
CA ALA A 168 -12.48 -1.39 -16.35
C ALA A 168 -12.68 -2.81 -15.79
N ALA A 169 -12.55 -3.85 -16.63
CA ALA A 169 -12.61 -5.25 -16.20
C ALA A 169 -11.41 -5.63 -15.31
N VAL A 170 -10.20 -5.17 -15.66
CA VAL A 170 -9.01 -5.36 -14.81
C VAL A 170 -9.18 -4.66 -13.45
N GLU A 171 -9.73 -3.45 -13.44
CA GLU A 171 -10.03 -2.71 -12.20
C GLU A 171 -11.09 -3.42 -11.35
N ALA A 172 -12.18 -3.88 -11.98
CA ALA A 172 -13.24 -4.65 -11.33
C ALA A 172 -12.69 -5.94 -10.72
N TYR A 173 -11.82 -6.66 -11.45
CA TYR A 173 -11.12 -7.83 -10.94
C TYR A 173 -10.27 -7.48 -9.71
N CYS A 174 -9.45 -6.42 -9.77
CA CYS A 174 -8.61 -6.00 -8.64
C CYS A 174 -9.42 -5.56 -7.41
N ARG A 175 -10.62 -5.00 -7.60
CA ARG A 175 -11.52 -4.56 -6.52
C ARG A 175 -12.39 -5.68 -5.97
N ALA A 176 -12.68 -6.71 -6.76
CA ALA A 176 -13.49 -7.83 -6.32
C ALA A 176 -12.86 -8.42 -5.05
N ALA A 177 -13.67 -8.55 -3.99
CA ALA A 177 -13.21 -9.18 -2.76
C ALA A 177 -12.68 -10.58 -3.10
N THR A 178 -11.58 -11.01 -2.47
CA THR A 178 -11.02 -12.37 -2.56
C THR A 178 -11.93 -13.42 -1.94
N SER A 179 -13.22 -13.11 -1.80
CA SER A 179 -14.27 -14.04 -1.46
C SER A 179 -14.37 -15.03 -2.61
N CYS A 180 -13.73 -16.17 -2.43
CA CYS A 180 -14.05 -17.41 -3.12
C CYS A 180 -15.58 -17.46 -3.32
N VAL A 181 -16.03 -17.29 -4.56
CA VAL A 181 -17.40 -17.57 -4.91
C VAL A 181 -17.52 -19.08 -4.81
N ALA A 182 -17.97 -19.56 -3.64
CA ALA A 182 -18.38 -20.93 -3.45
C ALA A 182 -19.50 -21.17 -4.45
N THR A 183 -19.16 -21.81 -5.57
CA THR A 183 -20.14 -22.18 -6.58
C THR A 183 -21.05 -23.22 -5.91
N ALA A 184 -22.34 -23.24 -6.25
CA ALA A 184 -23.35 -24.08 -5.59
C ALA A 184 -23.04 -25.60 -5.56
N GLY A 185 -21.98 -26.05 -6.26
CA GLY A 185 -21.43 -27.41 -6.23
C GLY A 185 -20.13 -27.60 -5.44
N GLY A 186 -19.70 -26.65 -4.59
CA GLY A 186 -18.50 -26.80 -3.74
C GLY A 186 -17.15 -26.70 -4.46
N GLY A 187 -17.14 -26.42 -5.77
CA GLY A 187 -15.93 -26.14 -6.54
C GLY A 187 -15.45 -24.70 -6.36
N VAL A 188 -14.13 -24.49 -6.38
CA VAL A 188 -13.51 -23.18 -6.52
C VAL A 188 -13.45 -22.87 -8.02
N GLY A 189 -14.51 -22.26 -8.56
CA GLY A 189 -14.54 -21.81 -9.96
C GLY A 189 -13.75 -20.50 -10.16
N PRO A 190 -13.26 -20.21 -11.38
CA PRO A 190 -12.63 -18.92 -11.68
C PRO A 190 -13.66 -17.80 -11.54
N LEU A 191 -13.20 -16.61 -11.12
CA LEU A 191 -14.07 -15.46 -10.95
C LEU A 191 -14.75 -15.11 -12.30
N PRO A 192 -16.04 -14.75 -12.31
CA PRO A 192 -16.71 -14.34 -13.55
C PRO A 192 -15.99 -13.15 -14.22
N GLU A 193 -15.43 -12.24 -13.41
CA GLU A 193 -14.63 -11.10 -13.89
C GLU A 193 -13.29 -11.53 -14.52
N GLU A 194 -12.75 -12.70 -14.16
CA GLU A 194 -11.51 -13.21 -14.76
C GLU A 194 -11.74 -13.61 -16.22
N HIS A 195 -12.81 -14.36 -16.48
CA HIS A 195 -13.17 -14.77 -17.83
C HIS A 195 -13.43 -13.57 -18.73
N ARG A 196 -14.10 -12.54 -18.20
CA ARG A 196 -14.36 -11.30 -18.93
C ARG A 196 -13.08 -10.63 -19.44
N VAL A 197 -12.00 -10.64 -18.66
CA VAL A 197 -10.72 -10.07 -19.11
C VAL A 197 -10.13 -10.89 -20.27
N TYR A 198 -10.22 -12.22 -20.23
CA TYR A 198 -9.77 -13.07 -21.34
C TYR A 198 -10.63 -12.91 -22.60
N ASP A 199 -11.95 -12.77 -22.45
CA ASP A 199 -12.86 -12.51 -23.57
C ASP A 199 -12.53 -11.17 -24.26
N LEU A 200 -12.20 -10.15 -23.47
CA LEU A 200 -11.75 -8.85 -23.99
C LEU A 200 -10.38 -8.94 -24.66
N LEU A 201 -9.44 -9.72 -24.13
CA LEU A 201 -8.15 -9.98 -24.79
C LEU A 201 -8.34 -10.69 -26.14
N ALA A 202 -9.24 -11.67 -26.21
CA ALA A 202 -9.60 -12.32 -27.47
C ALA A 202 -10.27 -11.35 -28.45
N THR A 203 -11.12 -10.45 -27.96
CA THR A 203 -11.76 -9.40 -28.77
C THR A 203 -10.72 -8.42 -29.31
N ILE A 204 -9.74 -8.00 -28.51
CA ILE A 204 -8.62 -7.16 -28.95
C ILE A 204 -7.82 -7.87 -30.05
N ALA A 205 -7.53 -9.15 -29.88
CA ALA A 205 -6.83 -9.96 -30.89
C ALA A 205 -7.59 -10.00 -32.23
N GLN A 206 -8.91 -10.21 -32.18
CA GLN A 206 -9.77 -10.19 -33.37
C GLN A 206 -9.78 -8.80 -34.02
N LYS A 207 -9.81 -7.72 -33.23
CA LYS A 207 -9.75 -6.34 -33.76
C LYS A 207 -8.41 -6.04 -34.43
N ILE A 208 -7.29 -6.51 -33.88
CA ILE A 208 -5.97 -6.43 -34.52
C ILE A 208 -6.02 -7.09 -35.91
N GLU A 209 -6.58 -8.29 -36.01
CA GLU A 209 -6.68 -9.02 -37.29
C GLU A 209 -7.65 -8.36 -38.29
N GLN A 210 -8.83 -7.92 -37.84
CA GLN A 210 -9.82 -7.25 -38.69
C GLN A 210 -9.27 -5.96 -39.30
N HIS A 211 -8.57 -5.18 -38.48
CA HIS A 211 -7.99 -3.91 -38.90
C HIS A 211 -6.65 -4.08 -39.62
N ALA A 212 -6.07 -5.29 -39.64
CA ALA A 212 -4.81 -5.52 -40.31
C ALA A 212 -4.89 -5.22 -41.81
N VAL A 213 -5.97 -5.66 -42.47
CA VAL A 213 -6.20 -5.38 -43.90
C VAL A 213 -6.46 -3.89 -44.12
N ALA A 214 -7.25 -3.25 -43.25
CA ALA A 214 -7.59 -1.83 -43.34
C ALA A 214 -6.37 -0.90 -43.13
N ASN A 215 -5.42 -1.32 -42.29
CA ASN A 215 -4.17 -0.62 -42.03
C ASN A 215 -3.11 -0.81 -43.13
N GLY A 216 -3.48 -1.45 -44.25
CA GLY A 216 -2.59 -1.67 -45.38
C GLY A 216 -1.63 -2.85 -45.22
N TYR A 217 -1.85 -3.74 -44.24
CA TYR A 217 -0.99 -4.92 -44.02
C TYR A 217 -1.23 -6.05 -45.03
N GLY A 218 -2.26 -5.96 -45.87
CA GLY A 218 -2.70 -7.01 -46.80
C GLY A 218 -1.94 -7.15 -48.12
N GLY A 219 -0.65 -6.78 -48.24
CA GLY A 219 0.04 -6.98 -49.53
C GLY A 219 1.47 -6.48 -49.73
N THR A 220 2.08 -5.77 -48.77
CA THR A 220 3.48 -5.33 -48.89
C THR A 220 4.32 -5.83 -47.71
N LYS A 221 5.53 -6.36 -47.98
CA LYS A 221 6.44 -6.90 -46.94
C LYS A 221 6.79 -5.91 -45.82
N ALA A 222 6.70 -4.60 -46.09
CA ALA A 222 6.94 -3.55 -45.08
C ALA A 222 5.82 -3.48 -44.03
N ALA A 223 4.64 -3.97 -44.37
CA ALA A 223 3.42 -3.88 -43.61
C ALA A 223 3.32 -5.02 -42.56
N GLU A 224 3.94 -6.17 -42.83
CA GLU A 224 4.07 -7.31 -41.89
C GLU A 224 4.77 -6.91 -40.57
N GLY A 225 5.67 -5.93 -40.62
CA GLY A 225 6.41 -5.44 -39.45
C GLY A 225 5.53 -4.67 -38.45
N GLY A 226 4.47 -4.01 -38.91
CA GLY A 226 3.52 -3.30 -38.06
C GLY A 226 2.66 -4.27 -37.26
N LEU A 227 2.02 -5.21 -37.97
CA LEU A 227 1.21 -6.28 -37.38
C LEU A 227 1.98 -7.09 -36.34
N SER A 228 3.24 -7.45 -36.63
CA SER A 228 4.10 -8.17 -35.68
C SER A 228 4.30 -7.42 -34.35
N ARG A 229 4.39 -6.07 -34.39
CA ARG A 229 4.50 -5.26 -33.18
C ARG A 229 3.19 -5.20 -32.39
N GLU A 230 2.03 -5.14 -33.06
CA GLU A 230 0.73 -5.19 -32.39
C GLU A 230 0.56 -6.50 -31.62
N TRP A 231 0.93 -7.63 -32.23
CA TRP A 231 0.95 -8.93 -31.56
C TRP A 231 1.96 -8.98 -30.40
N ALA A 232 3.10 -8.30 -30.53
CA ALA A 232 4.06 -8.18 -29.43
C ALA A 232 3.48 -7.38 -28.23
N TYR A 233 2.74 -6.30 -28.50
CA TYR A 233 2.02 -5.55 -27.45
C TYR A 233 0.91 -6.38 -26.84
N LEU A 234 0.11 -7.10 -27.63
CA LEU A 234 -0.90 -8.00 -27.10
C LEU A 234 -0.29 -9.09 -26.20
N ARG A 235 0.82 -9.70 -26.61
CA ARG A 235 1.57 -10.66 -25.78
C ARG A 235 2.01 -10.03 -24.47
N GLU A 236 2.58 -8.82 -24.51
CA GLU A 236 3.00 -8.10 -23.30
C GLU A 236 1.81 -7.76 -22.38
N LEU A 237 0.66 -7.45 -22.97
CA LEU A 237 -0.58 -7.19 -22.26
C LEU A 237 -1.06 -8.45 -21.51
N VAL A 238 -1.07 -9.60 -22.18
CA VAL A 238 -1.40 -10.91 -21.59
C VAL A 238 -0.43 -11.26 -20.46
N CYS A 239 0.88 -11.13 -20.70
CA CYS A 239 1.89 -11.41 -19.67
C CYS A 239 1.74 -10.51 -18.44
N SER A 240 1.47 -9.21 -18.65
CA SER A 240 1.27 -8.25 -17.55
C SER A 240 -0.02 -8.54 -16.78
N TRP A 241 -1.08 -8.98 -17.46
CA TRP A 241 -2.32 -9.44 -16.84
C TRP A 241 -2.10 -10.68 -15.95
N GLU A 242 -1.40 -11.69 -16.46
CA GLU A 242 -1.06 -12.88 -15.67
C GLU A 242 -0.22 -12.52 -14.45
N GLU A 243 0.68 -11.55 -14.57
CA GLU A 243 1.45 -11.05 -13.43
C GLU A 243 0.56 -10.39 -12.36
N VAL A 244 -0.43 -9.58 -12.76
CA VAL A 244 -1.43 -9.02 -11.83
C VAL A 244 -2.22 -10.13 -11.13
N LYS A 245 -2.69 -11.13 -11.88
CA LYS A 245 -3.39 -12.30 -11.33
C LYS A 245 -2.51 -13.05 -10.33
N MET A 246 -1.26 -13.31 -10.68
CA MET A 246 -0.30 -13.96 -9.78
C MET A 246 -0.05 -13.14 -8.53
N CYS A 247 0.13 -11.83 -8.63
CA CYS A 247 0.27 -10.95 -7.46
C CYS A 247 -0.95 -10.99 -6.54
N ARG A 248 -2.15 -11.14 -7.10
CA ARG A 248 -3.39 -11.26 -6.32
C ARG A 248 -3.54 -12.62 -5.64
N VAL A 249 -3.21 -13.71 -6.35
CA VAL A 249 -3.29 -15.08 -5.82
C VAL A 249 -2.15 -15.39 -4.86
N TYR A 250 -0.99 -14.73 -5.03
CA TYR A 250 0.17 -14.90 -4.17
C TYR A 250 -0.09 -14.30 -2.78
N ILE A 251 -0.59 -15.15 -1.89
CA ILE A 251 -0.77 -14.82 -0.48
C ILE A 251 0.62 -14.86 0.19
N SER A 252 0.96 -13.82 0.95
CA SER A 252 2.16 -13.85 1.80
C SER A 252 2.19 -15.12 2.65
N PRO A 253 3.36 -15.75 2.87
CA PRO A 253 3.43 -17.03 3.58
C PRO A 253 2.68 -16.95 4.92
N ARG A 254 1.58 -17.70 5.05
CA ARG A 254 0.75 -17.71 6.28
C ARG A 254 1.57 -18.03 7.52
N ALA A 255 2.60 -18.86 7.37
CA ALA A 255 3.53 -19.23 8.43
C ALA A 255 4.23 -18.01 9.06
N MET A 256 4.65 -17.03 8.26
CA MET A 256 5.37 -15.86 8.75
C MET A 256 4.43 -14.89 9.48
N HIS A 257 3.19 -14.73 9.01
CA HIS A 257 2.18 -13.95 9.74
C HIS A 257 1.84 -14.61 11.08
N SER A 258 1.61 -15.93 11.09
CA SER A 258 1.34 -16.68 12.33
C SER A 258 2.54 -16.61 13.28
N PHE A 259 3.77 -16.72 12.77
CA PHE A 259 4.98 -16.60 13.56
C PHE A 259 5.08 -15.21 14.21
N SER A 260 4.97 -14.13 13.44
CA SER A 260 5.01 -12.76 13.98
C SER A 260 3.90 -12.51 15.00
N PHE A 261 2.70 -13.03 14.75
CA PHE A 261 1.60 -12.97 15.70
C PHE A 261 1.94 -13.68 17.00
N ILE A 262 2.43 -14.93 16.94
CA ILE A 262 2.83 -15.70 18.12
C ILE A 262 3.92 -14.96 18.89
N VAL A 263 4.96 -14.50 18.21
CA VAL A 263 6.09 -13.81 18.83
C VAL A 263 5.65 -12.51 19.51
N ILE A 264 4.87 -11.66 18.84
CA ILE A 264 4.37 -10.41 19.43
C ILE A 264 3.54 -10.66 20.70
N ASN A 265 2.75 -11.74 20.74
CA ASN A 265 1.91 -12.06 21.89
C ASN A 265 2.67 -12.78 23.01
N ILE A 266 3.63 -13.65 22.69
CA ILE A 266 4.37 -14.45 23.68
C ILE A 266 5.53 -13.67 24.28
N THR A 267 6.24 -12.87 23.49
CA THR A 267 7.43 -12.11 23.94
C THR A 267 7.20 -11.30 25.23
N PRO A 268 6.14 -10.50 25.39
CA PRO A 268 5.97 -9.72 26.61
C PRO A 268 5.68 -10.61 27.84
N VAL A 269 5.07 -11.78 27.64
CA VAL A 269 4.84 -12.76 28.72
C VAL A 269 6.15 -13.46 29.09
N ALA A 270 6.95 -13.85 28.10
CA ALA A 270 8.26 -14.48 28.31
C ALA A 270 9.26 -13.52 28.97
N LEU A 271 9.14 -12.21 28.74
CA LEU A 271 9.96 -11.17 29.34
C LEU A 271 9.50 -10.74 30.74
N ALA A 272 8.34 -11.19 31.23
CA ALA A 272 7.84 -10.88 32.58
C ALA A 272 8.90 -11.02 33.70
N PRO A 273 9.64 -12.15 33.83
CA PRO A 273 10.66 -12.29 34.87
C PRO A 273 11.87 -11.35 34.68
N PHE A 274 12.18 -10.97 33.43
CA PHE A 274 13.23 -9.99 33.15
C PHE A 274 12.83 -8.60 33.68
N TRP A 275 11.57 -8.20 33.50
CA TRP A 275 11.05 -6.91 33.99
C TRP A 275 11.08 -6.82 35.53
N CYS A 276 10.74 -7.90 36.24
CA CYS A 276 10.85 -7.94 37.70
C CYS A 276 12.30 -7.66 38.16
N HIS A 277 13.28 -8.35 37.56
CA HIS A 277 14.69 -8.12 37.89
C HIS A 277 15.19 -6.73 37.47
N PHE A 278 14.62 -6.13 36.43
CA PHE A 278 14.92 -4.75 36.05
C PHE A 278 14.43 -3.74 37.11
N CYS A 279 13.18 -3.89 37.58
CA CYS A 279 12.62 -3.04 38.64
C CYS A 279 13.38 -3.19 39.97
N ASP A 280 13.76 -4.43 40.33
CA ASP A 280 14.57 -4.68 41.53
C ASP A 280 15.94 -3.98 41.45
N LYS A 281 16.54 -3.88 40.26
CA LYS A 281 17.81 -3.17 40.04
C LYS A 281 17.67 -1.66 40.12
N GLU A 282 16.58 -1.08 39.62
CA GLU A 282 16.31 0.36 39.76
C GLU A 282 16.07 0.74 41.23
N HIS A 283 15.26 -0.02 41.96
CA HIS A 283 15.05 0.21 43.39
C HIS A 283 16.30 -0.09 44.23
N ALA A 284 17.13 -1.07 43.85
CA ALA A 284 18.44 -1.26 44.47
C ALA A 284 19.38 -0.09 44.17
N GLY A 285 19.31 0.52 42.97
CA GLY A 285 20.05 1.73 42.63
C GLY A 285 19.64 2.95 43.45
N GLU A 286 18.33 3.16 43.63
CA GLU A 286 17.78 4.22 44.49
C GLU A 286 18.08 3.96 45.98
N ALA A 287 17.99 2.72 46.45
CA ALA A 287 18.31 2.34 47.83
C ALA A 287 19.81 2.45 48.14
N VAL A 288 20.70 2.13 47.18
CA VAL A 288 22.15 2.31 47.32
C VAL A 288 22.53 3.79 47.23
N ALA A 289 21.86 4.59 46.39
CA ALA A 289 22.05 6.04 46.35
C ALA A 289 21.55 6.72 47.65
N ALA A 290 20.42 6.28 48.19
CA ALA A 290 19.89 6.74 49.48
C ALA A 290 20.78 6.29 50.66
N ALA A 291 21.32 5.07 50.62
CA ALA A 291 22.25 4.57 51.63
C ALA A 291 23.63 5.26 51.55
N ALA A 292 24.10 5.60 50.34
CA ALA A 292 25.33 6.37 50.14
C ALA A 292 25.17 7.84 50.59
N ALA A 293 24.00 8.45 50.38
CA ALA A 293 23.67 9.78 50.90
C ALA A 293 23.58 9.78 52.44
N ALA A 294 22.95 8.77 53.04
CA ALA A 294 22.89 8.62 54.50
C ALA A 294 24.27 8.33 55.13
N ALA A 295 25.14 7.59 54.44
CA ALA A 295 26.52 7.35 54.88
C ALA A 295 27.41 8.61 54.80
N ALA A 296 27.15 9.50 53.84
CA ALA A 296 27.84 10.78 53.73
C ALA A 296 27.46 11.77 54.85
N GLU A 297 26.17 11.86 55.21
CA GLU A 297 25.71 12.67 56.36
C GLU A 297 26.26 12.15 57.70
N ALA A 298 26.37 10.83 57.86
CA ALA A 298 26.95 10.22 59.07
C ALA A 298 28.46 10.52 59.21
N ALA A 299 29.18 10.68 58.10
CA ALA A 299 30.60 11.02 58.10
C ALA A 299 30.88 12.50 58.45
N GLU A 300 30.03 13.43 58.00
CA GLU A 300 30.13 14.86 58.36
C GLU A 300 29.77 15.13 59.84
N GLY A 301 28.80 14.39 60.39
CA GLY A 301 28.43 14.49 61.82
C GLY A 301 29.52 14.02 62.79
N SER A 302 30.43 13.16 62.34
CA SER A 302 31.56 12.63 63.14
C SER A 302 32.77 13.57 63.20
N LEU A 303 32.92 14.48 62.22
CA LEU A 303 34.07 15.39 62.12
C LEU A 303 33.83 16.76 62.80
N GLY A 304 32.57 17.07 63.15
CA GLY A 304 32.21 18.29 63.90
C GLY A 304 32.18 18.12 65.44
N ARG A 305 32.62 16.97 65.98
CA ARG A 305 32.69 16.69 67.43
C ARG A 305 34.08 16.22 67.90
N LEU A 306 35.13 16.70 67.25
CA LEU A 306 36.52 16.67 67.72
C LEU A 306 37.05 18.10 67.72
#